data_AF-A0A8X6LSX1-F1
#
_entry.id   AF-A0A8X6LSX1-F1
#
_cell.length_a   1.000
_cell.length_b   1.000
_cell.length_c   1.000
_cell.angle_alpha   90.00
_cell.angle_beta   90.00
_cell.angle_gamma   90.00
#
_symmetry.space_group_name_H-M   'P 1'
#
loop_
_entity.id
_entity.type
_entity.pdbx_description
1 polymer ?
#
loop_
_entity_poly.entity_id
_entity_poly.type
_entity_poly.pdbx_seq_one_letter_code
_entity_poly.pdbx_strand_id
1 'polypeptide(L)'
;MDDSNAELTSVCKTAKSVSEKLLSVYEQSSGLRLDRLMKFFRSEKEVEDDIAKLQRNFSELNEELRRVAKTILPDLLLKSRIMSALPSEYFGFKSVWDLYSRGEISQ
;
A
#
# COMPACT_ATOMS: atom_id res chain seq x y z
N MET A 1 15.83 14.12 7.27
CA MET A 1 14.91 13.72 8.36
C MET A 1 14.35 15.03 8.88
N ASP A 2 13.03 15.10 8.94
CA ASP A 2 12.19 16.30 8.76
C ASP A 2 12.35 17.32 9.91
N ASP A 3 12.78 18.55 9.60
CA ASP A 3 12.85 19.69 10.54
C ASP A 3 11.47 19.98 11.18
N SER A 4 10.39 19.56 10.53
CA SER A 4 9.01 19.72 10.98
C SER A 4 8.72 19.05 12.33
N ASN A 5 9.34 17.90 12.62
CA ASN A 5 9.13 17.22 13.90
C ASN A 5 9.88 17.89 15.06
N ALA A 6 11.00 18.57 14.78
CA ALA A 6 11.75 19.31 15.79
C ALA A 6 10.99 20.56 16.26
N GLU A 7 10.39 21.31 15.31
CA GLU A 7 9.54 22.47 15.64
C GLU A 7 8.30 22.10 16.46
N LEU A 8 7.67 20.96 16.19
CA LEU A 8 6.47 20.50 16.91
C LEU A 8 6.73 20.19 18.39
N THR A 9 7.97 19.83 18.74
CA THR A 9 8.37 19.60 20.14
C THR A 9 8.80 20.87 20.86
N SER A 10 9.10 21.97 20.15
CA SER A 10 9.52 23.24 20.76
C SER A 10 8.43 23.90 21.62
N VAL A 11 7.16 23.61 21.33
CA VAL A 11 5.99 24.14 22.05
C VAL A 11 5.68 23.32 23.30
N CYS A 12 6.28 22.14 23.47
CA CYS A 12 6.01 21.22 24.56
C CYS A 12 6.90 21.54 25.78
N LYS A 13 6.29 21.95 26.89
CA LYS A 13 7.01 22.37 28.11
C LYS A 13 7.43 21.21 29.02
N THR A 14 6.94 20.00 28.77
CA THR A 14 7.18 18.82 29.62
C THR A 14 7.49 17.59 28.77
N ALA A 15 8.29 16.67 29.30
CA ALA A 15 8.61 15.40 28.64
C ALA A 15 7.36 14.56 28.32
N LYS A 16 6.35 14.61 29.20
CA LYS A 16 5.05 13.97 28.96
C LYS A 16 4.35 14.53 27.72
N SER A 17 4.29 15.86 27.59
CA SER A 17 3.68 16.53 26.44
C SER A 17 4.41 16.22 25.13
N VAL A 18 5.75 16.11 25.15
CA VAL A 18 6.53 15.67 23.99
C VAL A 18 6.17 14.23 23.60
N SER A 19 6.12 13.31 24.57
CA SER A 19 5.80 11.91 24.33
C SER A 19 4.39 11.71 23.77
N GLU A 20 3.39 12.40 24.31
CA GLU A 20 1.99 12.34 23.84
C GLU A 20 1.84 12.88 22.41
N LYS A 21 2.56 13.96 22.09
CA LYS A 21 2.53 14.55 20.74
C LYS A 21 3.16 13.62 19.70
N LEU A 22 4.30 13.02 20.02
CA LEU A 22 4.97 12.05 19.15
C LEU A 22 4.09 10.80 18.92
N LEU A 23 3.43 10.31 19.96
CA LEU A 23 2.50 9.18 19.85
C LEU A 23 1.33 9.50 18.93
N SER A 24 0.71 10.67 19.08
CA SER A 24 -0.40 11.12 18.24
C SER A 24 -0.01 11.25 16.75
N VAL A 25 1.18 11.81 16.46
CA VAL A 25 1.69 11.92 15.08
C VAL A 25 1.94 10.54 14.48
N TYR A 26 2.51 9.62 15.27
CA TYR A 26 2.73 8.25 14.85
C TYR A 26 1.42 7.51 14.55
N GLU A 27 0.42 7.61 15.44
CA GLU A 27 -0.89 7.00 15.27
C GLU A 27 -1.62 7.54 14.04
N GLN A 28 -1.57 8.86 13.81
CA GLN A 28 -2.19 9.48 12.64
C GLN A 28 -1.51 9.02 11.34
N SER A 29 -0.18 9.01 11.29
CA SER A 29 0.58 8.55 10.12
C SER A 29 0.35 7.06 9.83
N SER A 30 0.37 6.23 10.88
CA SER A 30 0.10 4.80 10.78
C SER A 30 -1.34 4.51 10.33
N GLY A 31 -2.32 5.23 10.88
CA GLY A 31 -3.72 5.13 10.50
C GLY A 31 -3.95 5.50 9.03
N LEU A 32 -3.35 6.59 8.54
CA LEU A 32 -3.41 6.98 7.13
C LEU A 32 -2.80 5.92 6.19
N ARG A 33 -1.69 5.30 6.61
CA ARG A 33 -1.07 4.21 5.85
C ARG A 33 -1.97 2.98 5.77
N LEU A 34 -2.62 2.60 6.88
CA LEU A 34 -3.57 1.50 6.91
C LEU A 34 -4.83 1.79 6.09
N ASP A 35 -5.34 3.03 6.11
CA ASP A 35 -6.47 3.44 5.28
C ASP A 35 -6.15 3.30 3.79
N ARG A 36 -4.98 3.79 3.35
CA ARG A 36 -4.52 3.63 1.96
C ARG A 36 -4.39 2.16 1.55
N LEU A 37 -3.85 1.32 2.43
CA LEU A 37 -3.76 -0.12 2.20
C LEU A 37 -5.15 -0.75 2.06
N MET A 38 -6.09 -0.40 2.96
CA MET A 38 -7.47 -0.88 2.90
C MET A 38 -8.18 -0.40 1.63
N LYS A 39 -7.95 0.83 1.20
CA LYS A 39 -8.53 1.41 -0.03
C LYS A 39 -8.04 0.68 -1.28
N PHE A 40 -6.77 0.27 -1.31
CA PHE A 40 -6.21 -0.58 -2.37
C PHE A 40 -6.94 -1.93 -2.47
N PHE A 41 -7.28 -2.55 -1.33
CA PHE A 41 -8.00 -3.83 -1.31
C PHE A 41 -9.52 -3.70 -1.49
N ARG A 42 -10.11 -2.54 -1.20
CA ARG A 42 -11.57 -2.32 -1.27
C ARG A 42 -12.08 -1.73 -2.59
N SER A 43 -11.21 -1.31 -3.51
CA SER A 43 -11.65 -0.77 -4.80
C SER A 43 -12.42 -1.82 -5.64
N GLU A 44 -13.74 -1.71 -5.72
CA GLU A 44 -14.59 -2.40 -6.72
C GLU A 44 -14.74 -1.51 -7.98
N LYS A 45 -14.90 -2.11 -9.16
CA LYS A 45 -14.39 -1.62 -10.45
C LYS A 45 -15.37 -0.98 -11.43
N GLU A 46 -14.81 -0.09 -12.28
CA GLU A 46 -15.10 0.01 -13.74
C GLU A 46 -13.80 -0.25 -14.54
N VAL A 47 -13.88 -1.01 -15.63
CA VAL A 47 -12.88 -2.05 -15.96
C VAL A 47 -11.52 -1.60 -16.51
N GLU A 48 -11.40 -0.48 -17.24
CA GLU A 48 -10.26 -0.26 -18.14
C GLU A 48 -9.28 0.85 -17.71
N ASP A 49 -9.78 1.97 -17.18
CA ASP A 49 -8.95 3.03 -16.56
C ASP A 49 -8.34 2.59 -15.21
N ASP A 50 -8.79 1.45 -14.67
CA ASP A 50 -8.50 1.03 -13.30
C ASP A 50 -7.18 0.28 -13.12
N ILE A 51 -6.63 -0.41 -14.13
CA ILE A 51 -5.38 -1.20 -13.95
C ILE A 51 -4.16 -0.28 -13.82
N ALA A 52 -4.05 0.73 -14.70
CA ALA A 52 -2.97 1.72 -14.63
C ALA A 52 -3.03 2.50 -13.30
N LYS A 53 -4.23 2.86 -12.86
CA LYS A 53 -4.48 3.50 -11.56
C LYS A 53 -4.09 2.59 -10.39
N LEU A 54 -4.41 1.29 -10.47
CA LEU A 54 -4.04 0.30 -9.46
C LEU A 54 -2.51 0.14 -9.36
N GLN A 55 -1.82 0.06 -10.50
CA GLN A 55 -0.36 0.00 -10.57
C GLN A 55 0.27 1.26 -9.98
N ARG A 56 -0.25 2.44 -10.33
CA ARG A 56 0.20 3.71 -9.78
C ARG A 56 0.03 3.76 -8.27
N ASN A 57 -1.15 3.41 -7.75
CA ASN A 57 -1.43 3.38 -6.32
C ASN A 57 -0.50 2.41 -5.58
N PHE A 58 -0.21 1.24 -6.17
CA PHE A 58 0.70 0.26 -5.59
C PHE A 58 2.15 0.79 -5.52
N SER A 59 2.62 1.44 -6.58
CA SER A 59 3.95 2.06 -6.63
C SER A 59 4.09 3.20 -5.62
N GLU A 60 3.09 4.08 -5.51
CA GLU A 60 3.07 5.16 -4.52
C GLU A 60 3.10 4.59 -3.09
N LEU A 61 2.31 3.54 -2.81
CA LEU A 61 2.30 2.85 -1.52
C LEU A 61 3.65 2.18 -1.21
N ASN A 62 4.30 1.55 -2.19
CA ASN A 62 5.61 0.93 -2.02
C ASN A 62 6.72 1.95 -1.79
N GLU A 63 6.71 3.10 -2.45
CA GLU A 63 7.68 4.16 -2.17
C GLU A 63 7.49 4.76 -0.77
N GLU A 64 6.25 4.83 -0.26
CA GLU A 64 6.00 5.21 1.13
C GLU A 64 6.50 4.17 2.13
N LEU A 65 6.21 2.89 1.90
CA LEU A 65 6.69 1.79 2.74
C LEU A 65 8.22 1.69 2.72
N ARG A 66 8.85 1.92 1.57
CA ARG A 66 10.31 1.93 1.44
C ARG A 66 10.93 3.06 2.26
N ARG A 67 10.34 4.26 2.23
CA ARG A 67 10.80 5.42 3.00
C ARG A 67 10.62 5.23 4.51
N VAL A 68 9.48 4.72 4.95
CA VAL A 68 9.10 4.69 6.38
C VAL A 68 9.54 3.42 7.08
N ALA A 69 9.51 2.27 6.40
CA ALA A 69 9.73 0.96 7.00
C ALA A 69 10.83 0.13 6.29
N LYS A 70 11.54 0.72 5.32
CA LYS A 70 12.62 0.07 4.55
C LYS A 70 12.18 -1.28 3.95
N THR A 71 10.92 -1.39 3.57
CA THR A 71 10.31 -2.60 3.04
C THR A 71 9.42 -2.26 1.84
N ILE A 72 9.09 -3.28 1.05
CA ILE A 72 8.15 -3.19 -0.07
C ILE A 72 7.17 -4.35 -0.01
N LEU A 73 5.98 -4.15 -0.56
CA LEU A 73 5.02 -5.21 -0.79
C LEU A 73 5.51 -6.10 -1.94
N PRO A 74 5.36 -7.43 -1.83
CA PRO A 74 5.67 -8.34 -2.93
C PRO A 74 4.79 -8.07 -4.16
N ASP A 75 5.39 -8.13 -5.35
CA ASP A 75 4.67 -7.98 -6.64
C ASP A 75 3.51 -8.95 -6.80
N LEU A 76 3.57 -10.11 -6.12
CA LEU A 76 2.49 -11.09 -6.09
C LEU A 76 1.16 -10.47 -5.64
N LEU A 77 1.17 -9.50 -4.72
CA LEU A 77 -0.04 -8.81 -4.26
C LEU A 77 -0.64 -7.93 -5.35
N LEU A 78 0.18 -7.20 -6.11
CA LEU A 78 -0.29 -6.41 -7.25
C LEU A 78 -0.87 -7.31 -8.33
N LYS A 79 -0.16 -8.40 -8.66
CA LYS A 79 -0.61 -9.41 -9.64
C LYS A 79 -1.94 -10.06 -9.23
N SER A 80 -2.05 -10.49 -7.98
CA SER A 80 -3.29 -11.03 -7.41
C SER A 80 -4.43 -10.02 -7.48
N ARG A 81 -4.14 -8.74 -7.21
CA ARG A 81 -5.16 -7.70 -7.23
C ARG A 81 -5.63 -7.40 -8.65
N ILE A 82 -4.72 -7.24 -9.61
CA ILE A 82 -5.04 -7.09 -11.04
C ILE A 82 -5.93 -8.26 -11.48
N MET A 83 -5.54 -9.49 -11.15
CA MET A 83 -6.29 -10.69 -11.51
C MET A 83 -7.69 -10.75 -10.91
N SER A 84 -7.85 -10.33 -9.64
CA SER A 84 -9.15 -10.25 -8.98
C SER A 84 -10.07 -9.20 -9.60
N ALA A 85 -9.49 -8.26 -10.33
CA ALA A 85 -10.17 -7.12 -10.86
C ALA A 85 -10.53 -7.35 -12.35
N LEU A 86 -9.87 -8.26 -13.06
CA LEU A 86 -10.23 -8.54 -14.46
C LEU A 86 -11.69 -9.04 -14.57
N PRO A 87 -12.43 -8.62 -15.60
CA PRO A 87 -13.75 -9.16 -15.90
C PRO A 87 -13.73 -10.67 -16.06
N SER A 88 -14.89 -11.29 -15.93
CA SER A 88 -15.05 -12.73 -16.10
C SER A 88 -14.64 -13.23 -17.50
N GLU A 89 -14.67 -12.37 -18.53
CA GLU A 89 -14.17 -12.74 -19.87
C GLU A 89 -12.68 -13.12 -19.88
N TYR A 90 -11.92 -12.72 -18.86
CA TYR A 90 -10.48 -13.00 -18.73
C TYR A 90 -10.17 -14.17 -17.78
N PHE A 91 -11.17 -14.97 -17.38
CA PHE A 91 -10.96 -16.13 -16.48
C PHE A 91 -9.94 -17.16 -17.00
N GLY A 92 -9.79 -17.28 -18.33
CA GLY A 92 -8.76 -18.12 -18.94
C GLY A 92 -7.34 -17.67 -18.56
N PHE A 93 -7.09 -16.37 -18.53
CA PHE A 93 -5.80 -15.80 -18.11
C PHE A 93 -5.54 -16.02 -16.62
N LYS A 94 -6.57 -15.96 -15.78
CA LYS A 94 -6.48 -16.28 -14.34
C LYS A 94 -6.02 -17.70 -14.09
N SER A 95 -6.60 -18.64 -14.83
CA SER A 95 -6.29 -20.06 -14.69
C SER A 95 -4.84 -20.38 -15.10
N VAL A 96 -4.36 -19.80 -16.22
CA VAL A 96 -2.97 -19.94 -16.67
C VAL A 96 -1.99 -19.29 -15.68
N TRP A 97 -2.32 -18.11 -15.16
CA TRP A 97 -1.48 -17.41 -14.20
C TRP A 97 -1.33 -18.17 -12.87
N ASP A 98 -2.41 -18.76 -12.38
CA ASP A 98 -2.42 -19.57 -11.16
C ASP A 98 -1.57 -20.84 -11.33
N LEU A 99 -1.63 -21.47 -12.50
CA LEU A 99 -0.81 -22.65 -12.82
C LEU A 99 0.68 -22.28 -12.93
N TYR A 100 1.01 -21.11 -13.50
CA TYR A 100 2.38 -20.59 -13.52
C TYR A 100 2.91 -20.28 -12.11
N SER A 101 2.06 -19.66 -11.28
CA SER A 101 2.41 -19.35 -9.88
C SER A 101 2.62 -20.60 -9.03
N ARG A 102 2.01 -21.73 -9.39
CA ARG A 102 2.21 -23.05 -8.77
C ARG A 102 3.37 -23.84 -9.36
N GLY A 103 4.03 -23.34 -10.42
CA GLY A 103 5.12 -24.03 -11.11
C GLY A 103 4.66 -25.21 -11.97
N GLU A 104 3.37 -25.31 -12.27
CA GLU A 104 2.76 -26.42 -13.03
C GLU A 104 2.89 -26.24 -14.54
N ILE A 105 3.36 -25.07 -14.98
CA ILE A 105 3.70 -24.76 -16.38
C ILE A 105 5.01 -23.98 -16.38
N SER A 106 5.99 -24.51 -17.13
CA SER A 106 7.31 -23.92 -17.34
C SER A 106 7.54 -23.66 -18.83
N GLN A 107 8.33 -22.62 -19.14
CA GLN A 107 8.77 -22.29 -20.49
C GLN A 107 9.96 -23.15 -20.92
#